data_AF-A0A1W9UCL8-F1
#
_entry.id   AF-A0A1W9UCL8-F1
#
_cell.length_a   1.000
_cell.length_b   1.000
_cell.length_c   1.000
_cell.angle_alpha   90.00
_cell.angle_beta   90.00
_cell.angle_gamma   90.00
#
_symmetry.space_group_name_H-M   'P 1'
#
loop_
_entity.id
_entity.type
_entity.pdbx_description
1 polymer ?
#
loop_
_entity_poly.entity_id
_entity_poly.type
_entity_poly.pdbx_seq_one_letter_code
_entity_poly.pdbx_strand_id
1 'polypeptide(L)'
;MIKIITTVTIFLTILIFDISISKYALAHIDDKSNDVHAQNIKDFQPIFSKAELNYLQQKQQITMCVDPSWIPFEEIKNGVHYGIAADYMKLFQKKIPTPIKLVPTTSWDESINFGKERKCDIFSLAAATPSRLQYMDFTKPYLSVPVVIATTMDKIYINRVESILDKKIGIVRGYAFAEYMRNQFPSSNIIDVDSIEDGMRQVESGELFCYIDNLMTIAYQIQKNFTGTIKVSGRLDEGVNQVNLGVATRNDEPLLHSIFDKLVANITPEEKKAILDKWTPVASTVKFDYQLFWTLAIIFLLVSAFYIYHFHQLKKYNHLLRKLSETDKLTGLYNRCKLDEILQEKHELFLRYNTNCGVIILDIDHFKRVNDTFGHLTGDTVLTEMAQVMSDNIRSTDIIGRWGGEEFLIIAPYSDVAETTQLAEKLLAQIQKANFTTVGKVTASCGVSSFSEGGKIQHTVHIADKALYRAKNGGRNQVVSSTKVLP
;
A
#
# COMPACT_ATOMS: atom_id res chain seq x y z
N MET A 1 32.85 -0.64 -9.25
CA MET A 1 33.12 -1.96 -8.65
C MET A 1 33.72 -1.84 -7.24
N ILE A 2 34.77 -1.03 -7.02
CA ILE A 2 35.41 -0.85 -5.70
C ILE A 2 34.48 -0.25 -4.64
N LYS A 3 33.60 0.72 -4.99
CA LYS A 3 32.61 1.28 -4.05
C LYS A 3 31.52 0.30 -3.57
N ILE A 4 31.27 -0.78 -4.30
CA ILE A 4 30.25 -1.78 -3.92
C ILE A 4 30.85 -2.79 -2.91
N ILE A 5 32.13 -3.11 -3.06
CA ILE A 5 32.82 -4.04 -2.16
C ILE A 5 32.98 -3.41 -0.77
N THR A 6 33.31 -2.12 -0.67
CA THR A 6 33.48 -1.44 0.64
C THR A 6 32.16 -1.33 1.43
N THR A 7 31.02 -1.17 0.76
CA THR A 7 29.70 -1.12 1.42
C THR A 7 29.26 -2.49 1.93
N VAL A 8 29.61 -3.57 1.23
CA VAL A 8 29.30 -4.95 1.66
C VAL A 8 30.13 -5.37 2.88
N THR A 9 31.40 -4.96 2.97
CA THR A 9 32.25 -5.30 4.13
C THR A 9 31.86 -4.57 5.40
N ILE A 10 31.41 -3.31 5.31
CA ILE A 10 30.92 -2.52 6.46
C ILE A 10 29.56 -3.05 6.95
N PHE A 11 28.72 -3.58 6.05
CA PHE A 11 27.46 -4.20 6.46
C PHE A 11 27.65 -5.57 7.14
N LEU A 12 28.64 -6.36 6.72
CA LEU A 12 28.93 -7.65 7.37
C LEU A 12 29.49 -7.50 8.79
N THR A 13 30.23 -6.43 9.09
CA THR A 13 30.77 -6.21 10.45
C THR A 13 29.68 -5.74 11.44
N ILE A 14 28.67 -5.01 10.96
CA ILE A 14 27.49 -4.64 11.77
C ILE A 14 26.64 -5.88 12.10
N LEU A 15 26.53 -6.83 11.14
CA LEU A 15 25.82 -8.09 11.32
C LEU A 15 26.45 -9.05 12.36
N ILE A 16 27.76 -8.97 12.60
CA ILE A 16 28.44 -9.82 13.59
C ILE A 16 28.34 -9.21 15.01
N PHE A 17 28.20 -7.90 15.14
CA PHE A 17 28.09 -7.24 16.44
C PHE A 17 26.68 -7.37 17.06
N ASP A 18 25.62 -7.37 16.25
CA ASP A 18 24.23 -7.47 16.75
C ASP A 18 23.81 -8.89 17.19
N ILE A 19 24.44 -9.93 16.64
CA ILE A 19 24.16 -11.33 17.04
C ILE A 19 24.71 -11.63 18.46
N SER A 20 25.68 -10.85 18.94
CA SER A 20 26.23 -10.99 20.29
C SER A 20 25.33 -10.41 21.40
N ILE A 21 24.44 -9.46 21.06
CA ILE A 21 23.56 -8.81 22.04
C ILE A 21 22.31 -9.66 22.31
N SER A 22 21.87 -10.48 21.34
CA SER A 22 20.67 -11.33 21.49
C SER A 22 20.87 -12.56 22.40
N LYS A 23 22.09 -12.88 22.85
CA LYS A 23 22.36 -14.03 23.72
C LYS A 23 22.31 -13.73 25.22
N TYR A 24 22.12 -12.48 25.65
CA TYR A 24 22.15 -12.09 27.06
C TYR A 24 20.78 -11.99 27.76
N ALA A 25 19.68 -12.37 27.11
CA ALA A 25 18.33 -12.25 27.68
C ALA A 25 17.65 -13.61 27.91
N LEU A 26 18.29 -14.51 28.64
CA LEU A 26 17.66 -15.70 29.24
C LEU A 26 18.28 -15.95 30.61
N ALA A 27 17.88 -15.14 31.60
CA ALA A 27 18.05 -15.50 33.00
C ALA A 27 16.78 -16.21 33.45
N HIS A 28 16.90 -17.50 33.73
CA HIS A 28 15.90 -18.29 34.45
C HIS A 28 15.52 -17.59 35.75
N ILE A 29 14.23 -17.33 35.93
CA ILE A 29 13.66 -17.03 37.25
C ILE A 29 13.25 -18.37 37.85
N ASP A 30 14.11 -18.87 38.73
CA ASP A 30 13.85 -20.01 39.59
C ASP A 30 12.67 -19.69 40.53
N ASP A 31 11.69 -20.58 40.53
CA ASP A 31 10.59 -20.62 41.50
C ASP A 31 11.13 -21.17 42.83
N LYS A 32 11.40 -20.27 43.78
CA LYS A 32 11.56 -20.62 45.19
C LYS A 32 10.43 -19.97 45.98
N SER A 33 9.34 -20.72 46.08
CA SER A 33 8.51 -20.74 47.28
C SER A 33 9.39 -20.90 48.52
N ASN A 34 9.31 -19.96 49.45
CA ASN A 34 9.74 -20.15 50.83
C ASN A 34 8.99 -19.16 51.75
N ASP A 35 8.58 -19.72 52.88
CA ASP A 35 7.80 -19.17 53.98
C ASP A 35 8.06 -17.70 54.32
N VAL A 36 6.96 -16.93 54.44
CA VAL A 36 6.95 -15.61 55.07
C VAL A 36 6.57 -15.78 56.53
N HIS A 37 7.56 -15.93 57.40
CA HIS A 37 7.40 -15.61 58.81
C HIS A 37 8.56 -14.75 59.32
N ALA A 38 8.18 -13.63 59.94
CA ALA A 38 8.97 -12.63 60.67
C ALA A 38 9.84 -11.65 59.83
N GLN A 39 9.21 -10.67 59.16
CA GLN A 39 9.86 -9.40 58.84
C GLN A 39 9.80 -8.44 60.05
N ASN A 40 10.89 -7.73 60.33
CA ASN A 40 11.02 -6.85 61.50
C ASN A 40 10.27 -5.52 61.29
N ILE A 41 9.57 -5.05 62.32
CA ILE A 41 8.78 -3.79 62.29
C ILE A 41 9.60 -2.55 61.86
N LYS A 42 10.93 -2.60 62.03
CA LYS A 42 11.85 -1.54 61.58
C LYS A 42 11.81 -1.30 60.07
N ASP A 43 11.49 -2.33 59.29
CA ASP A 43 11.46 -2.26 57.83
C ASP A 43 10.23 -1.49 57.31
N PHE A 44 9.15 -1.39 58.11
CA PHE A 44 7.90 -0.70 57.77
C PHE A 44 7.78 0.73 58.31
N GLN A 45 8.68 1.13 59.22
CA GLN A 45 8.70 2.46 59.84
C GLN A 45 8.87 3.66 58.89
N PRO A 46 9.54 3.59 57.72
CA PRO A 46 9.68 4.78 56.88
C PRO A 46 8.35 5.19 56.21
N ILE A 47 7.35 4.31 56.18
CA ILE A 47 6.07 4.53 55.51
C ILE A 47 4.97 4.89 56.52
N PHE A 48 4.96 4.27 57.70
CA PHE A 48 3.85 4.37 58.66
C PHE A 48 4.23 5.07 59.96
N SER A 49 3.26 5.82 60.49
CA SER A 49 3.30 6.41 61.83
C SER A 49 3.21 5.32 62.91
N LYS A 50 3.60 5.67 64.14
CA LYS A 50 3.49 4.76 65.29
C LYS A 50 2.05 4.29 65.54
N ALA A 51 1.06 5.16 65.34
CA ALA A 51 -0.35 4.82 65.52
C ALA A 51 -0.82 3.77 64.50
N GLU A 52 -0.42 3.92 63.23
CA GLU A 52 -0.73 2.98 62.15
C GLU A 52 -0.04 1.62 62.36
N LEU A 53 1.22 1.62 62.80
CA LEU A 53 1.93 0.37 63.12
C LEU A 53 1.28 -0.37 64.29
N ASN A 54 0.90 0.34 65.35
CA ASN A 54 0.19 -0.24 66.49
C ASN A 54 -1.17 -0.81 66.05
N TYR A 55 -1.89 -0.09 65.19
CA TYR A 55 -3.14 -0.55 64.60
C TYR A 55 -2.95 -1.86 63.82
N LEU A 56 -1.94 -1.94 62.94
CA LEU A 56 -1.62 -3.15 62.17
C LEU A 56 -1.24 -4.34 63.07
N GLN A 57 -0.55 -4.08 64.19
CA GLN A 57 -0.20 -5.13 65.15
C GLN A 57 -1.40 -5.66 65.92
N GLN A 58 -2.39 -4.81 66.22
CA GLN A 58 -3.62 -5.20 66.93
C GLN A 58 -4.64 -5.84 65.99
N LYS A 59 -4.71 -5.40 64.74
CA LYS A 59 -5.59 -5.94 63.71
C LYS A 59 -5.07 -7.33 63.30
N GLN A 60 -5.76 -8.39 63.70
CA GLN A 60 -5.34 -9.77 63.42
C GLN A 60 -5.29 -10.10 61.93
N GLN A 61 -6.25 -9.58 61.17
CA GLN A 61 -6.37 -9.72 59.72
C GLN A 61 -7.19 -8.56 59.16
N ILE A 62 -6.97 -8.24 57.89
CA ILE A 62 -7.78 -7.29 57.12
C ILE A 62 -8.64 -8.13 56.17
N THR A 63 -9.96 -8.09 56.32
CA THR A 63 -10.87 -8.83 55.43
C THR A 63 -11.13 -8.04 54.15
N MET A 64 -11.06 -8.72 53.01
CA MET A 64 -11.15 -8.10 51.68
C MET A 64 -12.25 -8.75 50.85
N CYS A 65 -13.17 -7.92 50.37
CA CYS A 65 -14.13 -8.29 49.32
C CYS A 65 -13.61 -7.79 47.96
N VAL A 66 -13.99 -8.47 46.89
CA VAL A 66 -13.56 -8.19 45.50
C VAL A 66 -14.77 -8.28 44.56
N ASP A 67 -14.67 -7.83 43.32
CA ASP A 67 -15.59 -8.31 42.27
C ASP A 67 -15.19 -9.74 41.86
N PRO A 68 -16.04 -10.76 42.09
CA PRO A 68 -15.67 -12.14 41.84
C PRO A 68 -15.64 -12.52 40.36
N SER A 69 -16.04 -11.65 39.43
CA SER A 69 -16.19 -11.98 38.00
C SER A 69 -15.84 -10.84 37.04
N TRP A 70 -14.79 -10.05 37.34
CA TRP A 70 -14.38 -8.86 36.58
C TRP A 70 -12.97 -8.97 35.97
N ILE A 71 -12.70 -10.07 35.27
CA ILE A 71 -11.42 -10.28 34.57
C ILE A 71 -11.21 -9.23 33.45
N PRO A 72 -9.99 -8.70 33.22
CA PRO A 72 -8.71 -9.01 33.87
C PRO A 72 -8.43 -8.28 35.20
N PHE A 73 -9.36 -7.49 35.73
CA PHE A 73 -9.12 -6.71 36.95
C PHE A 73 -9.10 -7.57 38.19
N GLU A 74 -10.13 -8.37 38.41
CA GLU A 74 -10.20 -9.33 39.49
C GLU A 74 -11.28 -10.39 39.27
N GLU A 75 -11.05 -11.58 39.82
CA GLU A 75 -11.94 -12.73 39.83
C GLU A 75 -11.62 -13.57 41.08
N ILE A 76 -12.62 -14.30 41.60
CA ILE A 76 -12.38 -15.38 42.55
C ILE A 76 -12.34 -16.69 41.77
N LYS A 77 -11.14 -17.23 41.58
CA LYS A 77 -10.93 -18.50 40.88
C LYS A 77 -10.46 -19.57 41.84
N ASN A 78 -11.26 -20.62 42.04
CA ASN A 78 -10.98 -21.70 42.99
C ASN A 78 -10.71 -21.19 44.43
N GLY A 79 -11.45 -20.17 44.87
CA GLY A 79 -11.27 -19.55 46.20
C GLY A 79 -10.04 -18.65 46.32
N VAL A 80 -9.36 -18.35 45.21
CA VAL A 80 -8.17 -17.49 45.18
C VAL A 80 -8.47 -16.21 44.40
N HIS A 81 -8.06 -15.08 44.96
CA HIS A 81 -8.13 -13.79 44.28
C HIS A 81 -7.11 -13.75 43.13
N TYR A 82 -7.60 -13.54 41.91
CA TYR A 82 -6.83 -13.55 40.67
C TYR A 82 -7.14 -12.31 39.85
N GLY A 83 -6.14 -11.64 39.26
CA GLY A 83 -6.35 -10.41 38.49
C GLY A 83 -5.27 -9.34 38.71
N ILE A 84 -5.41 -8.22 38.02
CA ILE A 84 -4.59 -7.01 38.23
C ILE A 84 -4.65 -6.57 39.70
N ALA A 85 -5.85 -6.48 40.29
CA ALA A 85 -6.02 -6.09 41.68
C ALA A 85 -5.38 -7.09 42.64
N ALA A 86 -5.42 -8.39 42.35
CA ALA A 86 -4.75 -9.42 43.15
C ALA A 86 -3.23 -9.20 43.22
N ASP A 87 -2.60 -8.78 42.11
CA ASP A 87 -1.17 -8.49 42.11
C ASP A 87 -0.84 -7.19 42.88
N TYR A 88 -1.71 -6.18 42.86
CA TYR A 88 -1.59 -5.02 43.77
C TYR A 88 -1.78 -5.42 45.24
N MET A 89 -2.73 -6.30 45.56
CA MET A 89 -2.93 -6.78 46.94
C MET A 89 -1.72 -7.58 47.44
N LYS A 90 -1.08 -8.38 46.57
CA LYS A 90 0.20 -9.05 46.91
C LYS A 90 1.32 -8.04 47.15
N LEU A 91 1.37 -6.95 46.37
CA LEU A 91 2.33 -5.87 46.59
C LEU A 91 2.11 -5.19 47.95
N PHE A 92 0.86 -4.89 48.28
CA PHE A 92 0.49 -4.28 49.56
C PHE A 92 0.75 -5.21 50.73
N GLN A 93 0.44 -6.50 50.61
CA GLN A 93 0.72 -7.52 51.62
C GLN A 93 2.20 -7.59 52.00
N LYS A 94 3.12 -7.39 51.04
CA LYS A 94 4.57 -7.35 51.32
C LYS A 94 4.99 -6.11 52.11
N LYS A 95 4.17 -5.05 52.12
CA LYS A 95 4.45 -3.76 52.75
C LYS A 95 3.74 -3.61 54.10
N ILE A 96 2.97 -4.60 54.56
CA ILE A 96 2.33 -4.60 55.89
C ILE A 96 2.46 -5.97 56.58
N PRO A 97 2.57 -6.02 57.92
CA PRO A 97 2.65 -7.29 58.65
C PRO A 97 1.29 -7.99 58.79
N THR A 98 0.18 -7.28 58.64
CA THR A 98 -1.17 -7.81 58.82
C THR A 98 -1.62 -8.59 57.58
N PRO A 99 -2.11 -9.83 57.71
CA PRO A 99 -2.59 -10.60 56.57
C PRO A 99 -3.90 -10.03 56.01
N ILE A 100 -3.97 -9.87 54.69
CA ILE A 100 -5.16 -9.55 53.91
C ILE A 100 -5.81 -10.87 53.50
N LYS A 101 -7.04 -11.11 53.97
CA LYS A 101 -7.78 -12.34 53.68
C LYS A 101 -8.99 -12.07 52.80
N LEU A 102 -9.10 -12.84 51.72
CA LEU A 102 -10.28 -12.84 50.86
C LEU A 102 -11.50 -13.36 51.63
N VAL A 103 -12.59 -12.62 51.55
CA VAL A 103 -13.93 -13.10 51.91
C VAL A 103 -14.63 -13.51 50.61
N PRO A 104 -14.96 -14.80 50.43
CA PRO A 104 -15.57 -15.27 49.20
C PRO A 104 -16.98 -14.71 49.03
N THR A 105 -17.25 -14.18 47.83
CA THR A 105 -18.56 -13.71 47.38
C THR A 105 -18.85 -14.25 45.99
N THR A 106 -20.12 -14.26 45.60
CA THR A 106 -20.64 -14.81 44.35
C THR A 106 -20.97 -13.73 43.32
N SER A 107 -21.18 -12.48 43.76
CA SER A 107 -21.43 -11.33 42.91
C SER A 107 -20.86 -10.05 43.50
N TRP A 108 -20.70 -9.03 42.67
CA TRP A 108 -20.31 -7.70 43.13
C TRP A 108 -21.33 -7.06 44.09
N ASP A 109 -22.62 -7.31 43.87
CA ASP A 109 -23.68 -6.82 44.77
C ASP A 109 -23.55 -7.45 46.18
N GLU A 110 -23.22 -8.74 46.26
CA GLU A 110 -22.92 -9.40 47.54
C GLU A 110 -21.69 -8.79 48.22
N SER A 111 -20.62 -8.52 47.48
CA SER A 111 -19.44 -7.81 48.00
C SER A 111 -19.80 -6.43 48.56
N ILE A 112 -20.64 -5.66 47.86
CA ILE A 112 -21.16 -4.38 48.34
C ILE A 112 -21.90 -4.55 49.68
N ASN A 113 -22.80 -5.52 49.76
CA ASN A 113 -23.59 -5.77 50.97
C ASN A 113 -22.70 -6.20 52.14
N PHE A 114 -21.69 -7.03 51.90
CA PHE A 114 -20.71 -7.41 52.92
C PHE A 114 -19.88 -6.22 53.42
N GLY A 115 -19.56 -5.25 52.57
CA GLY A 115 -18.94 -4.00 52.99
C GLY A 115 -19.85 -3.17 53.91
N LYS A 116 -21.15 -3.04 53.57
CA LYS A 116 -22.14 -2.35 54.40
C LYS A 116 -22.32 -3.03 55.76
N GLU A 117 -22.37 -4.36 55.76
CA GLU A 117 -22.49 -5.20 56.96
C GLU A 117 -21.18 -5.35 57.74
N ARG A 118 -20.10 -4.69 57.31
CA ARG A 118 -18.78 -4.73 57.96
C ARG A 118 -18.15 -6.13 58.01
N LYS A 119 -18.57 -7.04 57.13
CA LYS A 119 -17.92 -8.35 56.92
C LYS A 119 -16.57 -8.20 56.21
N CYS A 120 -16.44 -7.16 55.39
CA CYS A 120 -15.20 -6.79 54.71
C CYS A 120 -14.67 -5.45 55.24
N ASP A 121 -13.39 -5.42 55.58
CA ASP A 121 -12.66 -4.22 55.96
C ASP A 121 -12.32 -3.36 54.74
N ILE A 122 -12.05 -4.01 53.60
CA ILE A 122 -11.69 -3.34 52.35
C ILE A 122 -12.40 -3.92 51.12
N PHE A 123 -12.54 -3.08 50.08
CA PHE A 123 -12.64 -3.52 48.70
C PHE A 123 -11.29 -3.34 48.03
N SER A 124 -10.77 -4.40 47.40
CA SER A 124 -9.52 -4.39 46.66
C SER A 124 -9.50 -3.29 45.60
N LEU A 125 -10.56 -3.21 44.79
CA LEU A 125 -10.65 -2.33 43.63
C LEU A 125 -12.07 -1.77 43.48
N ALA A 126 -12.27 -0.50 43.83
CA ALA A 126 -13.58 0.14 43.70
C ALA A 126 -13.46 1.63 43.39
N ALA A 127 -14.48 2.16 42.71
CA ALA A 127 -14.67 3.60 42.52
C ALA A 127 -15.56 4.18 43.61
N ALA A 128 -15.24 5.41 44.02
CA ALA A 128 -16.08 6.18 44.93
C ALA A 128 -17.39 6.56 44.25
N THR A 129 -18.50 6.41 44.99
CA THR A 129 -19.81 6.92 44.57
C THR A 129 -20.51 7.57 45.78
N PRO A 130 -21.47 8.49 45.56
CA PRO A 130 -22.27 9.06 46.64
C PRO A 130 -22.86 8.01 47.59
N SER A 131 -23.37 6.89 47.05
CA SER A 131 -23.87 5.77 47.85
C SER A 131 -22.78 5.09 48.68
N ARG A 132 -21.61 4.82 48.08
CA ARG A 132 -20.52 4.10 48.77
C ARG A 132 -19.81 4.91 49.84
N LEU A 133 -19.72 6.23 49.65
CA LEU A 133 -19.12 7.16 50.62
C LEU A 133 -19.84 7.16 51.98
N GLN A 134 -21.06 6.64 52.06
CA GLN A 134 -21.79 6.51 53.32
C GLN A 134 -21.20 5.45 54.26
N TYR A 135 -20.46 4.45 53.73
CA TYR A 135 -19.92 3.34 54.52
C TYR A 135 -18.44 3.02 54.23
N MET A 136 -17.84 3.57 53.18
CA MET A 136 -16.42 3.38 52.86
C MET A 136 -15.73 4.71 52.52
N ASP A 137 -14.46 4.81 52.91
CA ASP A 137 -13.51 5.80 52.43
C ASP A 137 -12.69 5.23 51.26
N PHE A 138 -12.19 6.09 50.37
CA PHE A 138 -11.51 5.67 49.14
C PHE A 138 -10.13 6.30 49.05
N THR A 139 -9.11 5.47 48.80
CA THR A 139 -7.76 5.97 48.54
C THR A 139 -7.70 6.78 47.25
N LYS A 140 -6.56 7.44 47.01
CA LYS A 140 -6.20 7.85 45.64
C LYS A 140 -6.32 6.65 44.68
N PRO A 141 -6.73 6.87 43.42
CA PRO A 141 -6.85 5.80 42.46
C PRO A 141 -5.45 5.31 42.04
N TYR A 142 -5.23 3.99 42.08
CA TYR A 142 -4.03 3.37 41.53
C TYR A 142 -4.25 2.89 40.09
N LEU A 143 -5.51 2.76 39.67
CA LEU A 143 -5.90 2.31 38.34
C LEU A 143 -6.99 3.22 37.76
N SER A 144 -6.80 3.69 36.53
CA SER A 144 -7.79 4.46 35.78
C SER A 144 -8.06 3.74 34.48
N VAL A 145 -9.33 3.41 34.24
CA VAL A 145 -9.69 2.46 33.20
C VAL A 145 -10.74 3.07 32.26
N PRO A 146 -10.54 3.02 30.93
CA PRO A 146 -11.45 3.67 29.99
C PRO A 146 -12.77 2.89 29.84
N VAL A 147 -13.88 3.61 29.74
CA VAL A 147 -15.22 3.03 29.54
C VAL A 147 -15.58 3.09 28.05
N VAL A 148 -16.14 2.00 27.53
CA VAL A 148 -16.52 1.86 26.13
C VAL A 148 -17.89 1.23 25.97
N ILE A 149 -18.47 1.42 24.79
CA ILE A 149 -19.78 0.87 24.43
C ILE A 149 -19.55 -0.35 23.54
N ALA A 150 -20.13 -1.49 23.89
CA ALA A 150 -20.16 -2.71 23.09
C ALA A 150 -21.54 -2.88 22.42
N THR A 151 -21.56 -3.20 21.13
CA THR A 151 -22.79 -3.49 20.37
C THR A 151 -22.55 -4.65 19.40
N THR A 152 -23.61 -5.12 18.76
CA THR A 152 -23.51 -6.01 17.59
C THR A 152 -22.82 -5.35 16.40
N MET A 153 -22.31 -6.17 15.47
CA MET A 153 -21.54 -5.74 14.29
C MET A 153 -22.28 -4.77 13.36
N ASP A 154 -23.62 -4.85 13.29
CA ASP A 154 -24.47 -4.06 12.41
C ASP A 154 -24.68 -2.61 12.88
N LYS A 155 -24.38 -2.28 14.13
CA LYS A 155 -24.57 -0.91 14.65
C LYS A 155 -23.46 0.02 14.18
N ILE A 156 -23.83 1.28 13.95
CA ILE A 156 -22.89 2.35 13.62
C ILE A 156 -22.07 2.77 14.85
N TYR A 157 -20.93 3.41 14.60
CA TYR A 157 -20.10 3.99 15.66
C TYR A 157 -20.86 5.09 16.42
N ILE A 158 -20.81 5.02 17.74
CA ILE A 158 -21.42 5.92 18.70
C ILE A 158 -20.32 6.86 19.21
N ASN A 159 -20.43 8.13 18.84
CA ASN A 159 -19.47 9.16 19.22
C ASN A 159 -19.90 9.98 20.46
N ARG A 160 -21.14 9.83 20.93
CA ARG A 160 -21.71 10.57 22.06
C ARG A 160 -22.73 9.75 22.82
N VAL A 161 -22.72 9.84 24.14
CA VAL A 161 -23.62 9.05 25.02
C VAL A 161 -25.09 9.44 24.86
N GLU A 162 -25.37 10.70 24.53
CA GLU A 162 -26.72 11.24 24.34
C GLU A 162 -27.49 10.52 23.24
N SER A 163 -26.79 9.93 22.26
CA SER A 163 -27.40 9.22 21.14
C SER A 163 -28.02 7.86 21.50
N ILE A 164 -27.73 7.37 22.71
CA ILE A 164 -28.17 6.04 23.17
C ILE A 164 -29.00 6.07 24.45
N LEU A 165 -29.27 7.26 25.03
CA LEU A 165 -29.97 7.36 26.32
C LEU A 165 -31.40 6.80 26.29
N ASP A 166 -32.08 6.87 25.14
CA ASP A 166 -33.42 6.31 24.94
C ASP A 166 -33.40 4.78 24.70
N LYS A 167 -32.21 4.21 24.46
CA LYS A 167 -32.04 2.78 24.18
C LYS A 167 -31.82 2.00 25.47
N LYS A 168 -32.08 0.69 25.42
CA LYS A 168 -31.78 -0.22 26.54
C LYS A 168 -30.26 -0.40 26.66
N ILE A 169 -29.69 0.10 27.75
CA ILE A 169 -28.26 0.07 28.05
C ILE A 169 -28.02 -0.94 29.17
N GLY A 170 -27.26 -2.00 28.90
CA GLY A 170 -26.84 -2.96 29.94
C GLY A 170 -25.64 -2.48 30.72
N ILE A 171 -25.72 -2.53 32.06
CA ILE A 171 -24.59 -2.32 32.97
C ILE A 171 -24.75 -3.29 34.15
N VAL A 172 -23.67 -3.89 34.63
CA VAL A 172 -23.73 -4.81 35.79
C VAL A 172 -24.27 -4.09 37.01
N ARG A 173 -25.18 -4.77 37.73
CA ARG A 173 -25.79 -4.25 38.95
C ARG A 173 -24.72 -3.79 39.95
N GLY A 174 -24.92 -2.59 40.49
CA GLY A 174 -24.05 -2.03 41.52
C GLY A 174 -22.71 -1.48 41.01
N TYR A 175 -22.44 -1.49 39.70
CA TYR A 175 -21.26 -0.82 39.14
C TYR A 175 -21.35 0.70 39.30
N ALA A 176 -20.23 1.33 39.65
CA ALA A 176 -20.17 2.77 39.89
C ALA A 176 -20.61 3.60 38.68
N PHE A 177 -20.32 3.10 37.48
CA PHE A 177 -20.72 3.74 36.24
C PHE A 177 -22.24 3.80 36.06
N ALA A 178 -23.00 2.80 36.54
CA ALA A 178 -24.47 2.84 36.51
C ALA A 178 -25.03 3.96 37.40
N GLU A 179 -24.48 4.13 38.62
CA GLU A 179 -24.89 5.22 39.52
C GLU A 179 -24.56 6.58 38.92
N TYR A 180 -23.36 6.73 38.34
CA TYR A 180 -22.94 7.95 37.66
C TYR A 180 -23.88 8.29 36.48
N MET A 181 -24.18 7.31 35.62
CA MET A 181 -25.09 7.49 34.49
C MET A 181 -26.50 7.85 34.92
N ARG A 182 -27.05 7.23 35.97
CA ARG A 182 -28.38 7.57 36.51
C ARG A 182 -28.43 8.99 37.07
N ASN A 183 -27.36 9.43 37.73
CA ASN A 183 -27.29 10.78 38.30
C ASN A 183 -27.11 11.86 37.23
N GLN A 184 -26.26 11.63 36.24
CA GLN A 184 -25.98 12.61 35.18
C GLN A 184 -27.04 12.61 34.07
N PHE A 185 -27.59 11.44 33.74
CA PHE A 185 -28.61 11.25 32.70
C PHE A 185 -29.84 10.53 33.26
N PRO A 186 -30.71 11.20 34.03
CA PRO A 186 -31.88 10.58 34.67
C PRO A 186 -32.88 9.95 33.69
N SER A 187 -32.87 10.39 32.42
CA SER A 187 -33.71 9.83 31.35
C SER A 187 -33.12 8.58 30.69
N SER A 188 -31.95 8.11 31.12
CA SER A 188 -31.28 6.94 30.56
C SER A 188 -32.02 5.64 30.89
N ASN A 189 -32.20 4.79 29.89
CA ASN A 189 -32.84 3.48 30.06
C ASN A 189 -31.81 2.39 30.40
N ILE A 190 -31.27 2.46 31.62
CA ILE A 190 -30.26 1.53 32.14
C ILE A 190 -30.93 0.29 32.70
N ILE A 191 -30.54 -0.87 32.17
CA ILE A 191 -30.96 -2.19 32.61
C ILE A 191 -29.82 -2.82 33.42
N ASP A 192 -30.08 -3.14 34.69
CA ASP A 192 -29.14 -3.87 35.53
C ASP A 192 -29.05 -5.32 35.07
N VAL A 193 -27.85 -5.77 34.72
CA VAL A 193 -27.57 -7.17 34.35
C VAL A 193 -26.81 -7.89 35.48
N ASP A 194 -26.90 -9.21 35.52
CA ASP A 194 -26.32 -9.99 36.63
C ASP A 194 -24.80 -10.21 36.46
N SER A 195 -24.33 -10.23 35.21
CA SER A 195 -22.91 -10.35 34.89
C SER A 195 -22.57 -9.70 33.55
N ILE A 196 -21.28 -9.56 33.29
CA ILE A 196 -20.73 -9.03 32.04
C ILE A 196 -21.13 -9.92 30.86
N GLU A 197 -21.03 -11.24 31.05
CA GLU A 197 -21.41 -12.21 30.04
C GLU A 197 -22.92 -12.16 29.76
N ASP A 198 -23.74 -12.08 30.81
CA ASP A 198 -25.19 -11.91 30.69
C ASP A 198 -25.56 -10.65 29.89
N GLY A 199 -24.99 -9.50 30.25
CA GLY A 199 -25.23 -8.26 29.52
C GLY A 199 -24.80 -8.31 28.06
N MET A 200 -23.63 -8.90 27.76
CA MET A 200 -23.18 -9.05 26.37
C MET A 200 -24.02 -10.06 25.57
N ARG A 201 -24.53 -11.13 26.20
CA ARG A 201 -25.47 -12.07 25.58
C ARG A 201 -26.81 -11.41 25.24
N GLN A 202 -27.31 -10.55 26.12
CA GLN A 202 -28.53 -9.79 25.86
C GLN A 202 -28.35 -8.75 24.73
N VAL A 203 -27.13 -8.23 24.53
CA VAL A 203 -26.82 -7.41 23.34
C VAL A 203 -26.80 -8.27 22.08
N GLU A 204 -26.16 -9.45 22.13
CA GLU A 204 -26.10 -10.39 21.00
C GLU A 204 -27.49 -10.87 20.57
N SER A 205 -28.41 -11.10 21.52
CA SER A 205 -29.80 -11.49 21.27
C SER A 205 -30.69 -10.33 20.80
N GLY A 206 -30.23 -9.08 20.94
CA GLY A 206 -30.99 -7.86 20.63
C GLY A 206 -31.96 -7.41 21.72
N GLU A 207 -31.94 -8.03 22.90
CA GLU A 207 -32.72 -7.58 24.06
C GLU A 207 -32.22 -6.22 24.59
N LEU A 208 -30.90 -6.02 24.58
CA LEU A 208 -30.24 -4.77 24.87
C LEU A 208 -29.68 -4.15 23.57
N PHE A 209 -29.67 -2.83 23.50
CA PHE A 209 -29.07 -2.13 22.37
C PHE A 209 -27.54 -2.13 22.47
N CYS A 210 -27.03 -1.92 23.67
CA CYS A 210 -25.59 -1.91 23.95
C CYS A 210 -25.30 -2.33 25.39
N TYR A 211 -24.06 -2.71 25.62
CA TYR A 211 -23.49 -2.98 26.95
C TYR A 211 -22.35 -1.98 27.20
N ILE A 212 -22.27 -1.39 28.39
CA ILE A 212 -21.25 -0.39 28.73
C ILE A 212 -20.41 -0.89 29.91
N ASP A 213 -19.11 -0.94 29.71
CA ASP A 213 -18.13 -1.38 30.70
C ASP A 213 -16.72 -0.95 30.29
N ASN A 214 -15.71 -1.44 30.98
CA ASN A 214 -14.32 -1.19 30.68
C ASN A 214 -13.83 -1.86 29.37
N LEU A 215 -12.98 -1.16 28.63
CA LEU A 215 -12.35 -1.64 27.40
C LEU A 215 -11.62 -2.98 27.54
N MET A 216 -10.84 -3.19 28.61
CA MET A 216 -10.07 -4.43 28.79
C MET A 216 -10.98 -5.63 29.01
N THR A 217 -12.03 -5.46 29.82
CA THR A 217 -13.01 -6.52 30.09
C THR A 217 -13.87 -6.82 28.87
N ILE A 218 -14.37 -5.79 28.17
CA ILE A 218 -15.09 -5.98 26.90
C ILE A 218 -14.19 -6.65 25.85
N ALA A 219 -12.93 -6.23 25.71
CA ALA A 219 -12.00 -6.84 24.77
C ALA A 219 -11.71 -8.30 25.10
N TYR A 220 -11.53 -8.63 26.39
CA TYR A 220 -11.36 -10.01 26.85
C TYR A 220 -12.58 -10.87 26.50
N GLN A 221 -13.79 -10.38 26.77
CA GLN A 221 -15.02 -11.13 26.46
C GLN A 221 -15.26 -11.30 24.96
N ILE A 222 -14.99 -10.27 24.15
CA ILE A 222 -15.04 -10.37 22.68
C ILE A 222 -14.10 -11.48 22.18
N GLN A 223 -12.85 -11.50 22.66
CA GLN A 223 -11.89 -12.53 22.26
C GLN A 223 -12.28 -13.94 22.72
N LYS A 224 -12.88 -14.07 23.90
CA LYS A 224 -13.21 -15.37 24.50
C LYS A 224 -14.51 -15.96 23.96
N ASN A 225 -15.58 -15.17 23.93
CA ASN A 225 -16.96 -15.66 23.79
C ASN A 225 -17.76 -14.99 22.65
N PHE A 226 -17.38 -13.79 22.19
CA PHE A 226 -18.19 -12.99 21.26
C PHE A 226 -17.45 -12.58 19.98
N THR A 227 -16.49 -13.41 19.53
CA THR A 227 -15.68 -13.11 18.35
C THR A 227 -16.55 -13.10 17.10
N GLY A 228 -16.62 -11.95 16.42
CA GLY A 228 -17.38 -11.77 15.18
C GLY A 228 -18.85 -11.42 15.38
N THR A 229 -19.36 -11.36 16.61
CA THR A 229 -20.76 -10.98 16.91
C THR A 229 -20.86 -9.63 17.60
N ILE A 230 -19.95 -9.33 18.52
CA ILE A 230 -19.88 -8.06 19.26
C ILE A 230 -18.61 -7.30 18.91
N LYS A 231 -18.71 -5.97 18.83
CA LYS A 231 -17.59 -5.03 18.68
C LYS A 231 -17.67 -3.87 19.66
N VAL A 232 -16.53 -3.21 19.86
CA VAL A 232 -16.48 -1.90 20.51
C VAL A 232 -16.96 -0.85 19.51
N SER A 233 -18.05 -0.17 19.84
CA SER A 233 -18.74 0.78 18.97
C SER A 233 -18.65 2.22 19.42
N GLY A 234 -17.95 2.55 20.49
CA GLY A 234 -17.82 3.93 20.92
C GLY A 234 -16.93 4.12 22.14
N ARG A 235 -16.39 5.33 22.28
CA ARG A 235 -15.83 5.86 23.53
C ARG A 235 -16.71 7.01 23.96
N LEU A 236 -16.86 7.19 25.26
CA LEU A 236 -17.70 8.24 25.81
C LEU A 236 -16.92 9.57 25.89
N ASP A 237 -17.66 10.69 25.93
CA ASP A 237 -17.12 12.05 25.97
C ASP A 237 -16.41 12.39 27.30
N GLU A 238 -15.76 13.55 27.34
CA GLU A 238 -15.03 14.05 28.51
C GLU A 238 -15.93 14.13 29.77
N GLY A 239 -15.45 13.56 30.87
CA GLY A 239 -16.15 13.53 32.16
C GLY A 239 -16.69 12.14 32.55
N VAL A 240 -16.95 11.27 31.57
CA VAL A 240 -17.53 9.92 31.77
C VAL A 240 -16.69 8.81 31.13
N ASN A 241 -15.59 9.19 30.47
CA ASN A 241 -14.77 8.31 29.62
C ASN A 241 -13.88 7.33 30.39
N GLN A 242 -13.74 7.46 31.70
CA GLN A 242 -12.92 6.58 32.52
C GLN A 242 -13.45 6.44 33.94
N VAL A 243 -13.19 5.29 34.56
CA VAL A 243 -13.46 5.03 35.97
C VAL A 243 -12.15 5.01 36.72
N ASN A 244 -12.09 5.77 37.82
CA ASN A 244 -10.93 5.83 38.71
C ASN A 244 -11.15 4.84 39.86
N LEU A 245 -10.23 3.92 40.03
CA LEU A 245 -10.34 2.79 40.95
C LEU A 245 -9.19 2.83 41.96
N GLY A 246 -9.56 2.70 43.23
CA GLY A 246 -8.65 2.63 44.37
C GLY A 246 -9.08 1.54 45.34
N VAL A 247 -8.42 1.49 46.49
CA VAL A 247 -8.87 0.65 47.60
C VAL A 247 -9.98 1.40 48.33
N ALA A 248 -11.09 0.72 48.60
CA ALA A 248 -12.09 1.23 49.52
C ALA A 248 -11.83 0.63 50.89
N THR A 249 -11.84 1.42 51.95
CA THR A 249 -11.65 1.00 53.34
C THR A 249 -12.87 1.39 54.15
N ARG A 250 -13.24 0.64 55.18
CA ARG A 250 -14.34 1.06 56.07
C ARG A 250 -14.12 2.46 56.64
N ASN A 251 -15.16 3.29 56.58
CA ASN A 251 -15.10 4.68 57.05
C ASN A 251 -15.13 4.85 58.59
N ASP A 252 -15.35 3.78 59.34
CA ASP A 252 -15.23 3.77 60.81
C ASP A 252 -13.80 3.41 61.29
N GLU A 253 -12.86 3.18 60.37
CA GLU A 253 -11.45 2.86 60.66
C GLU A 253 -10.48 3.81 59.90
N PRO A 254 -10.37 5.09 60.29
CA PRO A 254 -9.57 6.08 59.57
C PRO A 254 -8.06 5.75 59.53
N LEU A 255 -7.55 4.98 60.49
CA LEU A 255 -6.16 4.49 60.45
C LEU A 255 -5.95 3.47 59.32
N LEU A 256 -6.93 2.59 59.07
CA LEU A 256 -6.89 1.65 57.94
C LEU A 256 -6.86 2.41 56.62
N HIS A 257 -7.70 3.44 56.49
CA HIS A 257 -7.73 4.31 55.32
C HIS A 257 -6.37 4.98 55.08
N SER A 258 -5.80 5.62 56.11
CA SER A 258 -4.48 6.27 56.02
C SER A 258 -3.36 5.30 55.63
N ILE A 259 -3.40 4.07 56.13
CA ILE A 259 -2.44 3.01 55.76
C ILE A 259 -2.55 2.69 54.26
N PHE A 260 -3.75 2.42 53.77
CA PHE A 260 -3.94 2.08 52.35
C PHE A 260 -3.67 3.25 51.41
N ASP A 261 -3.98 4.49 51.80
CA ASP A 261 -3.63 5.66 50.99
C ASP A 261 -2.11 5.84 50.86
N LYS A 262 -1.36 5.58 51.94
CA LYS A 262 0.12 5.57 51.92
C LYS A 262 0.68 4.42 51.09
N LEU A 263 0.08 3.23 51.16
CA LEU A 263 0.46 2.09 50.33
C LEU A 263 0.29 2.41 48.84
N VAL A 264 -0.84 3.00 48.47
CA VAL A 264 -1.11 3.42 47.09
C VAL A 264 -0.14 4.52 46.65
N ALA A 265 0.12 5.51 47.49
CA ALA A 265 1.06 6.59 47.20
C ALA A 265 2.52 6.12 47.02
N ASN A 266 2.88 4.95 47.57
CA ASN A 266 4.22 4.35 47.46
C ASN A 266 4.32 3.26 46.36
N ILE A 267 3.37 3.20 45.42
CA ILE A 267 3.50 2.37 44.23
C ILE A 267 4.45 3.07 43.25
N THR A 268 5.55 2.40 42.87
CA THR A 268 6.46 2.98 41.88
C THR A 268 5.90 2.82 40.45
N PRO A 269 6.30 3.69 39.50
CA PRO A 269 5.93 3.53 38.09
C PRO A 269 6.34 2.16 37.51
N GLU A 270 7.47 1.61 37.96
CA GLU A 270 7.98 0.30 37.54
C GLU A 270 7.12 -0.85 38.08
N GLU A 271 6.72 -0.79 39.36
CA GLU A 271 5.79 -1.76 39.96
C GLU A 271 4.45 -1.74 39.21
N LYS A 272 3.91 -0.55 38.97
CA LYS A 272 2.65 -0.35 38.22
C LYS A 272 2.76 -0.90 36.79
N LYS A 273 3.85 -0.59 36.09
CA LYS A 273 4.09 -1.08 34.74
C LYS A 273 4.25 -2.61 34.70
N ALA A 274 5.03 -3.20 35.62
CA ALA A 274 5.25 -4.63 35.68
C ALA A 274 3.94 -5.42 35.91
N ILE A 275 3.05 -4.90 36.78
CA ILE A 275 1.72 -5.48 36.96
C ILE A 275 0.91 -5.35 35.67
N LEU A 276 0.80 -4.16 35.07
CA LEU A 276 -0.03 -3.95 33.88
C LEU A 276 0.46 -4.72 32.64
N ASP A 277 1.77 -4.83 32.43
CA ASP A 277 2.37 -5.56 31.30
C ASP A 277 2.09 -7.07 31.37
N LYS A 278 1.88 -7.63 32.57
CA LYS A 278 1.48 -9.05 32.75
C LYS A 278 0.06 -9.33 32.27
N TRP A 279 -0.83 -8.35 32.37
CA TRP A 279 -2.26 -8.49 32.08
C TRP A 279 -2.70 -7.86 30.77
N THR A 280 -1.86 -7.01 30.19
CA THR A 280 -2.05 -6.50 28.84
C THR A 280 -1.46 -7.52 27.90
N PRO A 281 -2.25 -8.23 27.07
CA PRO A 281 -1.65 -8.98 25.99
C PRO A 281 -0.86 -7.97 25.18
N VAL A 282 0.48 -8.11 25.20
CA VAL A 282 1.34 -7.41 24.24
C VAL A 282 0.72 -7.79 22.93
N ALA A 283 -0.01 -6.84 22.31
CA ALA A 283 -0.49 -6.99 20.94
C ALA A 283 0.75 -7.44 20.22
N SER A 284 0.79 -8.72 19.85
CA SER A 284 2.01 -9.35 19.35
C SER A 284 2.38 -8.46 18.20
N THR A 285 3.41 -7.64 18.39
CA THR A 285 3.72 -6.59 17.44
C THR A 285 3.88 -7.36 16.17
N VAL A 286 3.03 -7.10 15.17
CA VAL A 286 3.07 -7.84 13.91
C VAL A 286 4.46 -7.54 13.38
N LYS A 287 5.40 -8.44 13.67
CA LYS A 287 6.80 -8.26 13.30
C LYS A 287 6.77 -8.39 11.80
N PHE A 288 7.06 -7.28 11.12
CA PHE A 288 7.12 -7.27 9.68
C PHE A 288 8.10 -8.36 9.23
N ASP A 289 7.62 -9.32 8.44
CA ASP A 289 8.45 -10.39 7.93
C ASP A 289 9.34 -9.86 6.79
N TYR A 290 10.50 -9.35 7.18
CA TYR A 290 11.49 -8.82 6.24
C TYR A 290 12.00 -9.89 5.28
N GLN A 291 11.99 -11.16 5.67
CA GLN A 291 12.42 -12.26 4.81
C GLN A 291 11.41 -12.48 3.67
N LEU A 292 10.11 -12.50 3.99
CA LEU A 292 9.07 -12.59 2.98
C LEU A 292 9.08 -11.37 2.05
N PHE A 293 9.20 -10.16 2.59
CA PHE A 293 9.25 -8.92 1.80
C PHE A 293 10.39 -8.94 0.77
N TRP A 294 11.62 -9.24 1.20
CA TRP A 294 12.77 -9.27 0.30
C TRP A 294 12.68 -10.40 -0.72
N THR A 295 12.11 -11.54 -0.34
CA THR A 295 11.84 -12.65 -1.29
C THR A 295 10.94 -12.18 -2.43
N LEU A 296 9.82 -11.52 -2.10
CA LEU A 296 8.89 -10.99 -3.09
C LEU A 296 9.52 -9.86 -3.94
N ALA A 297 10.33 -8.98 -3.32
CA ALA A 297 11.02 -7.91 -4.02
C ALA A 297 12.03 -8.43 -5.06
N ILE A 298 12.79 -9.48 -4.73
CA ILE A 298 13.74 -10.11 -5.67
C ILE A 298 13.00 -10.76 -6.83
N ILE A 299 11.90 -11.48 -6.57
CA ILE A 299 11.07 -12.09 -7.63
C ILE A 299 10.53 -10.99 -8.57
N PHE A 300 10.01 -9.90 -8.00
CA PHE A 300 9.51 -8.77 -8.78
C PHE A 300 10.61 -8.12 -9.64
N LEU A 301 11.80 -7.95 -9.10
CA LEU A 301 12.96 -7.40 -9.83
C LEU A 301 13.39 -8.31 -10.99
N LEU A 302 13.43 -9.62 -10.78
CA LEU A 302 13.78 -10.60 -11.82
C LEU A 302 12.75 -10.60 -12.96
N VAL A 303 11.46 -10.60 -12.62
CA VAL A 303 10.37 -10.51 -13.61
C VAL A 303 10.45 -9.20 -14.39
N SER A 304 10.65 -8.08 -13.70
CA SER A 304 10.76 -6.77 -14.33
C SER A 304 11.96 -6.69 -15.28
N ALA A 305 13.13 -7.21 -14.86
CA ALA A 305 14.32 -7.25 -15.69
C ALA A 305 14.12 -8.11 -16.94
N PHE A 306 13.45 -9.26 -16.82
CA PHE A 306 13.10 -10.11 -17.94
C PHE A 306 12.18 -9.39 -18.94
N TYR A 307 11.13 -8.70 -18.46
CA TYR A 307 10.22 -7.94 -19.31
C TYR A 307 10.93 -6.81 -20.05
N ILE A 308 11.79 -6.04 -19.36
CA ILE A 308 12.57 -4.96 -19.96
C ILE A 308 13.49 -5.51 -21.06
N TYR A 309 14.20 -6.62 -20.79
CA TYR A 309 15.05 -7.27 -21.77
C TYR A 309 14.25 -7.73 -23.00
N HIS A 310 13.12 -8.41 -22.79
CA HIS A 310 12.27 -8.89 -23.88
C HIS A 310 11.71 -7.74 -24.73
N PHE A 311 11.27 -6.65 -24.10
CA PHE A 311 10.78 -5.47 -24.79
C PHE A 311 11.85 -4.82 -25.69
N HIS A 312 13.09 -4.73 -25.19
CA HIS A 312 14.21 -4.23 -25.99
C HIS A 312 14.52 -5.11 -27.20
N GLN A 313 14.50 -6.43 -27.02
CA GLN A 313 14.71 -7.38 -28.11
C GLN A 313 13.60 -7.26 -29.16
N LEU A 314 12.34 -7.21 -28.72
CA LEU A 314 11.18 -7.06 -29.62
C LEU A 314 11.27 -5.80 -30.49
N LYS A 315 11.68 -4.67 -29.89
CA LYS A 315 11.91 -3.42 -30.65
C LYS A 315 13.00 -3.57 -31.71
N LYS A 316 14.13 -4.22 -31.37
CA LYS A 316 15.21 -4.46 -32.34
C LYS A 316 14.75 -5.31 -33.51
N TYR A 317 14.02 -6.40 -33.24
CA TYR A 317 13.49 -7.28 -34.29
C TYR A 317 12.46 -6.58 -35.18
N ASN A 318 11.55 -5.79 -34.59
CA ASN A 318 10.58 -5.00 -35.36
C ASN A 318 11.24 -3.97 -36.28
N HIS A 319 12.29 -3.29 -35.81
CA HIS A 319 13.04 -2.35 -36.64
C HIS A 319 13.74 -3.04 -37.81
N LEU A 320 14.34 -4.20 -37.56
CA LEU A 320 15.00 -5.00 -38.60
C LEU A 320 13.99 -5.50 -39.64
N LEU A 321 12.83 -6.01 -39.18
CA LEU A 321 11.74 -6.45 -40.05
C LEU A 321 11.23 -5.32 -40.93
N ARG A 322 11.05 -4.11 -40.38
CA ARG A 322 10.65 -2.93 -41.17
C ARG A 322 11.66 -2.63 -42.27
N LYS A 323 12.95 -2.52 -41.96
CA LYS A 323 13.99 -2.29 -42.98
C LYS A 323 13.96 -3.34 -44.08
N LEU A 324 13.92 -4.62 -43.72
CA LEU A 324 13.89 -5.72 -44.70
C LEU A 324 12.62 -5.73 -45.55
N SER A 325 11.50 -5.21 -45.03
CA SER A 325 10.21 -5.17 -45.72
C SER A 325 10.01 -3.91 -46.56
N GLU A 326 10.72 -2.81 -46.28
CA GLU A 326 10.49 -1.50 -46.92
C GLU A 326 11.54 -1.15 -47.99
N THR A 327 12.72 -1.79 -48.01
CA THR A 327 13.79 -1.48 -48.96
C THR A 327 14.01 -2.58 -50.00
N ASP A 328 14.41 -2.21 -51.22
CA ASP A 328 14.91 -3.12 -52.24
C ASP A 328 16.31 -3.62 -51.87
N LYS A 329 16.52 -4.95 -51.85
CA LYS A 329 17.77 -5.55 -51.38
C LYS A 329 18.98 -5.23 -52.23
N LEU A 330 18.78 -4.94 -53.53
CA LEU A 330 19.87 -4.66 -54.46
C LEU A 330 20.31 -3.20 -54.36
N THR A 331 19.36 -2.27 -54.49
CA THR A 331 19.65 -0.84 -54.61
C THR A 331 19.68 -0.11 -53.27
N GLY A 332 19.12 -0.70 -52.20
CA GLY A 332 18.98 -0.06 -50.88
C GLY A 332 17.91 1.03 -50.82
N LEU A 333 17.27 1.37 -51.94
CA LEU A 333 16.18 2.34 -52.01
C LEU A 333 14.87 1.74 -51.48
N TYR A 334 13.82 2.55 -51.34
CA TYR A 334 12.50 2.01 -51.02
C TYR A 334 12.03 1.02 -52.10
N ASN A 335 11.34 -0.03 -51.69
CA ASN A 335 10.71 -0.96 -52.63
C ASN A 335 9.33 -0.43 -53.05
N ARG A 336 8.75 -1.07 -54.07
CA ARG A 336 7.41 -0.74 -54.57
C ARG A 336 6.33 -0.69 -53.48
N CYS A 337 6.32 -1.63 -52.54
CA CYS A 337 5.33 -1.66 -51.46
C CYS A 337 5.39 -0.39 -50.62
N LYS A 338 6.61 0.05 -50.27
CA LYS A 338 6.79 1.29 -49.51
C LYS A 338 6.47 2.53 -50.34
N LEU A 339 6.77 2.52 -51.64
CA LEU A 339 6.39 3.60 -52.54
C LEU A 339 4.87 3.74 -52.70
N ASP A 340 4.14 2.63 -52.80
CA ASP A 340 2.67 2.61 -52.83
C ASP A 340 2.08 3.23 -51.55
N GLU A 341 2.62 2.88 -50.38
CA GLU A 341 2.23 3.47 -49.09
C GLU A 341 2.48 4.99 -49.06
N ILE A 342 3.65 5.44 -49.50
CA ILE A 342 3.99 6.87 -49.51
C ILE A 342 3.15 7.65 -50.52
N LEU A 343 2.89 7.09 -51.71
CA LEU A 343 1.99 7.69 -52.69
C LEU A 343 0.58 7.90 -52.10
N GLN A 344 0.07 6.91 -51.37
CA GLN A 344 -1.21 7.02 -50.67
C GLN A 344 -1.19 8.13 -49.63
N GLU A 345 -0.16 8.16 -48.77
CA GLU A 345 0.01 9.21 -47.76
C GLU A 345 0.05 10.61 -48.40
N LYS A 346 0.82 10.80 -49.47
CA LYS A 346 0.94 12.12 -50.13
C LYS A 346 -0.34 12.51 -50.86
N HIS A 347 -1.08 11.55 -51.40
CA HIS A 347 -2.36 11.83 -52.06
C HIS A 347 -3.42 12.29 -51.06
N GLU A 348 -3.47 11.69 -49.87
CA GLU A 348 -4.35 12.15 -48.79
C GLU A 348 -4.01 13.58 -48.34
N LEU A 349 -2.72 13.92 -48.28
CA LEU A 349 -2.27 15.29 -48.00
C LEU A 349 -2.65 16.26 -49.12
N PHE A 350 -2.51 15.87 -50.38
CA PHE A 350 -2.94 16.67 -51.53
C PHE A 350 -4.45 16.94 -51.50
N LEU A 351 -5.28 15.92 -51.28
CA LEU A 351 -6.74 16.09 -51.20
C LEU A 351 -7.17 17.01 -50.05
N ARG A 352 -6.44 16.96 -48.92
CA ARG A 352 -6.81 17.70 -47.71
C ARG A 352 -6.28 19.14 -47.68
N TYR A 353 -5.07 19.34 -48.17
CA TYR A 353 -4.33 20.60 -48.01
C TYR A 353 -3.93 21.24 -49.34
N ASN A 354 -4.30 20.64 -50.47
CA ASN A 354 -3.93 21.08 -51.81
C ASN A 354 -2.40 21.19 -51.98
N THR A 355 -1.65 20.28 -51.35
CA THR A 355 -0.18 20.25 -51.44
C THR A 355 0.25 19.54 -52.73
N ASN A 356 0.79 20.28 -53.70
CA ASN A 356 1.30 19.72 -54.94
C ASN A 356 2.24 18.52 -54.69
N CYS A 357 2.16 17.51 -55.54
CA CYS A 357 3.09 16.38 -55.47
C CYS A 357 3.34 15.84 -56.88
N GLY A 358 4.61 15.85 -57.27
CA GLY A 358 5.10 15.30 -58.52
C GLY A 358 5.41 13.82 -58.43
N VAL A 359 5.27 13.12 -59.55
CA VAL A 359 5.67 11.73 -59.71
C VAL A 359 6.48 11.58 -61.00
N ILE A 360 7.67 11.00 -60.88
CA ILE A 360 8.56 10.66 -61.99
C ILE A 360 8.69 9.14 -62.03
N ILE A 361 8.42 8.54 -63.19
CA ILE A 361 8.85 7.16 -63.48
C ILE A 361 10.05 7.26 -64.41
N LEU A 362 11.17 6.66 -64.00
CA LEU A 362 12.41 6.60 -64.74
C LEU A 362 12.72 5.16 -65.08
N ASP A 363 13.16 4.91 -66.31
CA ASP A 363 13.60 3.59 -66.76
C ASP A 363 14.91 3.70 -67.52
N ILE A 364 15.81 2.73 -67.26
CA ILE A 364 17.13 2.68 -67.87
C ILE A 364 17.01 2.24 -69.34
N ASP A 365 17.46 3.11 -70.25
CA ASP A 365 17.35 2.86 -71.67
C ASP A 365 18.22 1.66 -72.11
N HIS A 366 17.61 0.73 -72.84
CA HIS A 366 18.26 -0.46 -73.36
C HIS A 366 18.93 -1.34 -72.28
N PHE A 367 18.41 -1.35 -71.04
CA PHE A 367 18.99 -2.14 -69.96
C PHE A 367 19.06 -3.64 -70.26
N LYS A 368 18.08 -4.20 -71.00
CA LYS A 368 18.16 -5.58 -71.50
C LYS A 368 19.44 -5.83 -72.31
N ARG A 369 19.88 -4.89 -73.16
CA ARG A 369 21.12 -5.01 -73.93
C ARG A 369 22.35 -5.02 -73.01
N VAL A 370 22.32 -4.25 -71.91
CA VAL A 370 23.38 -4.28 -70.89
C VAL A 370 23.48 -5.68 -70.29
N ASN A 371 22.36 -6.27 -69.87
CA ASN A 371 22.31 -7.62 -69.33
C ASN A 371 22.76 -8.67 -70.35
N ASP A 372 22.28 -8.58 -71.59
CA ASP A 372 22.59 -9.54 -72.64
C ASP A 372 24.08 -9.48 -73.06
N THR A 373 24.73 -8.31 -72.93
CA THR A 373 26.13 -8.09 -73.34
C THR A 373 27.12 -8.37 -72.21
N PHE A 374 26.82 -7.92 -70.98
CA PHE A 374 27.77 -7.91 -69.86
C PHE A 374 27.36 -8.85 -68.72
N GLY A 375 26.19 -9.48 -68.81
CA GLY A 375 25.63 -10.36 -67.80
C GLY A 375 24.86 -9.62 -66.69
N HIS A 376 23.98 -10.36 -66.01
CA HIS A 376 23.10 -9.82 -64.98
C HIS A 376 23.84 -9.18 -63.79
N LEU A 377 25.00 -9.71 -63.40
CA LEU A 377 25.80 -9.13 -62.32
C LEU A 377 26.27 -7.70 -62.64
N THR A 378 26.61 -7.42 -63.90
CA THR A 378 26.96 -6.06 -64.33
C THR A 378 25.71 -5.18 -64.40
N GLY A 379 24.57 -5.71 -64.84
CA GLY A 379 23.29 -5.00 -64.75
C GLY A 379 22.94 -4.60 -63.31
N ASP A 380 23.16 -5.49 -62.35
CA ASP A 380 22.95 -5.23 -60.93
C ASP A 380 23.84 -4.10 -60.40
N THR A 381 25.11 -4.06 -60.84
CA THR A 381 26.02 -2.94 -60.54
C THR A 381 25.50 -1.63 -61.13
N VAL A 382 25.02 -1.64 -62.38
CA VAL A 382 24.45 -0.45 -63.02
C VAL A 382 23.22 0.05 -62.26
N LEU A 383 22.35 -0.83 -61.79
CA LEU A 383 21.18 -0.45 -60.97
C LEU A 383 21.59 0.19 -59.64
N THR A 384 22.62 -0.34 -58.99
CA THR A 384 23.15 0.19 -57.73
C THR A 384 23.78 1.56 -57.92
N GLU A 385 24.58 1.73 -58.98
CA GLU A 385 25.18 3.03 -59.32
C GLU A 385 24.12 4.06 -59.74
N MET A 386 23.10 3.62 -60.48
CA MET A 386 21.97 4.47 -60.88
C MET A 386 21.25 4.98 -59.64
N ALA A 387 20.95 4.09 -58.70
CA ALA A 387 20.34 4.43 -57.41
C ALA A 387 21.15 5.47 -56.63
N GLN A 388 22.47 5.31 -56.59
CA GLN A 388 23.37 6.26 -55.92
C GLN A 388 23.36 7.63 -56.61
N VAL A 389 23.52 7.67 -57.93
CA VAL A 389 23.50 8.92 -58.72
C VAL A 389 22.20 9.68 -58.50
N MET A 390 21.05 8.99 -58.50
CA MET A 390 19.78 9.65 -58.26
C MET A 390 19.64 10.14 -56.82
N SER A 391 20.01 9.31 -55.84
CA SER A 391 19.91 9.66 -54.40
C SER A 391 20.75 10.88 -54.02
N ASP A 392 21.92 11.04 -54.63
CA ASP A 392 22.80 12.20 -54.40
C ASP A 392 22.28 13.49 -55.07
N ASN A 393 21.27 13.39 -55.94
CA ASN A 393 20.79 14.50 -56.76
C ASN A 393 19.34 14.90 -56.51
N ILE A 394 18.64 14.26 -55.57
CA ILE A 394 17.31 14.65 -55.08
C ILE A 394 17.37 15.43 -53.76
N ARG A 395 16.27 16.08 -53.37
CA ARG A 395 16.16 16.77 -52.07
C ARG A 395 15.96 15.75 -50.94
N SER A 396 16.25 16.14 -49.70
CA SER A 396 15.98 15.30 -48.53
C SER A 396 14.49 15.00 -48.31
N THR A 397 13.59 15.80 -48.91
CA THR A 397 12.14 15.62 -48.87
C THR A 397 11.61 14.73 -50.00
N ASP A 398 12.40 14.51 -51.04
CA ASP A 398 12.01 13.69 -52.18
C ASP A 398 12.19 12.22 -51.79
N ILE A 399 11.30 11.37 -52.27
CA ILE A 399 11.32 9.94 -51.99
C ILE A 399 11.66 9.23 -53.29
N ILE A 400 12.64 8.33 -53.23
CA ILE A 400 13.01 7.49 -54.35
C ILE A 400 12.95 6.01 -53.97
N GLY A 401 12.50 5.20 -54.91
CA GLY A 401 12.50 3.76 -54.76
C GLY A 401 12.57 3.03 -56.08
N ARG A 402 12.89 1.74 -56.02
CA ARG A 402 12.86 0.84 -57.16
C ARG A 402 11.44 0.32 -57.34
N TRP A 403 10.83 0.69 -58.47
CA TRP A 403 9.45 0.35 -58.80
C TRP A 403 9.32 -1.02 -59.47
N GLY A 404 10.31 -1.40 -60.27
CA GLY A 404 10.34 -2.61 -61.07
C GLY A 404 11.77 -3.04 -61.41
N GLY A 405 11.91 -3.90 -62.42
CA GLY A 405 13.20 -4.48 -62.82
C GLY A 405 14.30 -3.42 -63.02
N GLU A 406 14.10 -2.53 -63.98
CA GLU A 406 15.01 -1.40 -64.29
C GLU A 406 14.34 -0.03 -64.10
N GLU A 407 13.22 -0.02 -63.39
CA GLU A 407 12.34 1.13 -63.20
C GLU A 407 12.48 1.71 -61.79
N PHE A 408 12.56 3.04 -61.72
CA PHE A 408 12.61 3.82 -60.49
C PHE A 408 11.43 4.78 -60.44
N LEU A 409 10.88 4.98 -59.26
CA LEU A 409 9.85 5.97 -58.99
C LEU A 409 10.44 7.03 -58.05
N ILE A 410 10.26 8.30 -58.43
CA ILE A 410 10.54 9.45 -57.58
C ILE A 410 9.22 10.12 -57.26
N ILE A 411 8.96 10.36 -55.98
CA ILE A 411 7.85 11.14 -55.46
C ILE A 411 8.45 12.46 -54.99
N ALA A 412 7.99 13.58 -55.54
CA ALA A 412 8.48 14.93 -55.24
C ALA A 412 7.36 15.74 -54.54
N PRO A 413 7.28 15.70 -53.20
CA PRO A 413 6.31 16.50 -52.45
C PRO A 413 6.54 17.99 -52.67
N TYR A 414 5.45 18.76 -52.64
CA TYR A 414 5.43 20.21 -52.83
C TYR A 414 6.02 20.68 -54.15
N SER A 415 5.92 19.85 -55.19
CA SER A 415 6.38 20.17 -56.54
C SER A 415 5.25 20.00 -57.55
N ASP A 416 5.03 21.01 -58.38
CA ASP A 416 4.10 20.91 -59.51
C ASP A 416 4.71 20.15 -60.71
N VAL A 417 3.96 19.97 -61.81
CA VAL A 417 4.47 19.25 -62.99
C VAL A 417 5.72 19.91 -63.57
N ALA A 418 5.81 21.25 -63.56
CA ALA A 418 6.94 21.97 -64.15
C ALA A 418 8.21 21.81 -63.31
N GLU A 419 8.10 22.00 -62.00
CA GLU A 419 9.19 21.78 -61.03
C GLU A 419 9.66 20.32 -61.03
N THR A 420 8.70 19.39 -61.11
CA THR A 420 9.00 17.95 -61.18
C THR A 420 9.69 17.59 -62.50
N THR A 421 9.31 18.25 -63.60
CA THR A 421 9.98 18.09 -64.90
C THR A 421 11.42 18.58 -64.83
N GLN A 422 11.68 19.72 -64.19
CA GLN A 422 13.04 20.23 -63.97
C GLN A 422 13.89 19.26 -63.12
N LEU A 423 13.31 18.66 -62.09
CA LEU A 423 13.99 17.61 -61.31
C LEU A 423 14.34 16.41 -62.18
N ALA A 424 13.41 15.92 -63.01
CA ALA A 424 13.67 14.82 -63.93
C ALA A 424 14.77 15.16 -64.95
N GLU A 425 14.78 16.38 -65.51
CA GLU A 425 15.80 16.84 -66.44
C GLU A 425 17.18 16.95 -65.75
N LYS A 426 17.22 17.44 -64.51
CA LYS A 426 18.44 17.47 -63.69
C LYS A 426 18.97 16.06 -63.48
N LEU A 427 18.11 15.11 -63.05
CA LEU A 427 18.51 13.72 -62.83
C LEU A 427 19.07 13.10 -64.10
N LEU A 428 18.37 13.29 -65.23
CA LEU A 428 18.82 12.78 -66.52
C LEU A 428 20.20 13.34 -66.94
N ALA A 429 20.43 14.64 -66.74
CA ALA A 429 21.72 15.26 -67.03
C ALA A 429 22.85 14.70 -66.14
N GLN A 430 22.57 14.35 -64.89
CA GLN A 430 23.56 13.75 -63.99
C GLN A 430 23.84 12.30 -64.36
N ILE A 431 22.82 11.54 -64.74
CA ILE A 431 22.96 10.16 -65.25
C ILE A 431 23.83 10.14 -66.52
N GLN A 432 23.60 11.04 -67.47
CA GLN A 432 24.42 11.16 -68.67
C GLN A 432 25.89 11.53 -68.37
N LYS A 433 26.13 12.34 -67.34
CA LYS A 433 27.48 12.75 -66.91
C LYS A 433 28.20 11.65 -66.14
N ALA A 434 27.48 10.81 -65.40
CA ALA A 434 28.04 9.69 -64.68
C ALA A 434 28.77 8.72 -65.62
N ASN A 435 29.79 8.05 -65.09
CA ASN A 435 30.49 6.97 -65.79
C ASN A 435 30.23 5.70 -65.00
N PHE A 436 29.37 4.84 -65.54
CA PHE A 436 28.98 3.58 -64.91
C PHE A 436 30.09 2.56 -65.09
N THR A 437 30.39 1.82 -64.02
CA THR A 437 31.47 0.84 -64.03
C THR A 437 31.21 -0.22 -65.10
N THR A 438 32.25 -0.59 -65.85
CA THR A 438 32.23 -1.63 -66.92
C THR A 438 31.46 -1.25 -68.20
N VAL A 439 30.33 -0.55 -68.11
CA VAL A 439 29.45 -0.24 -69.27
C VAL A 439 29.63 1.17 -69.82
N GLY A 440 30.32 2.05 -69.08
CA GLY A 440 30.61 3.42 -69.49
C GLY A 440 29.39 4.33 -69.39
N LYS A 441 28.81 4.71 -70.52
CA LYS A 441 27.68 5.65 -70.57
C LYS A 441 26.35 4.94 -70.65
N VAL A 442 25.46 5.28 -69.72
CA VAL A 442 24.07 4.82 -69.66
C VAL A 442 23.15 6.03 -69.78
N THR A 443 22.00 5.84 -70.43
CA THR A 443 20.94 6.83 -70.59
C THR A 443 19.66 6.32 -69.96
N ALA A 444 18.75 7.22 -69.64
CA ALA A 444 17.44 6.87 -69.08
C ALA A 444 16.34 7.71 -69.72
N SER A 445 15.12 7.21 -69.71
CA SER A 445 13.94 7.95 -70.12
C SER A 445 13.06 8.22 -68.90
N CYS A 446 12.42 9.39 -68.86
CA CYS A 446 11.58 9.80 -67.74
C CYS A 446 10.17 10.18 -68.20
N GLY A 447 9.17 9.67 -67.49
CA GLY A 447 7.78 10.12 -67.57
C GLY A 447 7.38 10.90 -66.33
N VAL A 448 6.85 12.10 -66.52
CA VAL A 448 6.52 13.03 -65.41
C VAL A 448 5.03 13.32 -65.35
N SER A 449 4.47 13.25 -64.15
CA SER A 449 3.09 13.66 -63.83
C SER A 449 3.03 14.35 -62.48
N SER A 450 1.87 14.88 -62.11
CA SER A 450 1.58 15.32 -60.74
C SER A 450 0.19 14.87 -60.34
N PHE A 451 -0.11 14.94 -59.04
CA PHE A 451 -1.49 14.86 -58.60
C PHE A 451 -2.34 15.96 -59.24
N SER A 452 -3.59 15.61 -59.54
CA SER A 452 -4.59 16.46 -60.17
C SER A 452 -5.90 16.38 -59.40
N GLU A 453 -6.66 17.46 -59.41
CA GLU A 453 -7.92 17.57 -58.69
C GLU A 453 -8.91 16.49 -59.16
N GLY A 454 -9.49 15.73 -58.21
CA GLY A 454 -10.39 14.61 -58.52
C GLY A 454 -9.70 13.33 -59.07
N GLY A 455 -8.38 13.33 -59.27
CA GLY A 455 -7.63 12.17 -59.77
C GLY A 455 -7.36 11.11 -58.69
N LYS A 456 -7.50 9.83 -59.04
CA LYS A 456 -7.03 8.69 -58.21
C LYS A 456 -5.51 8.53 -58.34
N ILE A 457 -4.84 7.98 -57.33
CA ILE A 457 -3.37 7.73 -57.35
C ILE A 457 -2.95 6.91 -58.56
N GLN A 458 -3.70 5.84 -58.87
CA GLN A 458 -3.41 4.97 -60.01
C GLN A 458 -3.44 5.74 -61.34
N HIS A 459 -4.23 6.82 -61.42
CA HIS A 459 -4.28 7.68 -62.60
C HIS A 459 -2.98 8.47 -62.77
N THR A 460 -2.42 9.02 -61.69
CA THR A 460 -1.15 9.77 -61.72
C THR A 460 0.00 8.89 -62.18
N VAL A 461 0.18 7.72 -61.56
CA VAL A 461 1.23 6.76 -61.93
C VAL A 461 1.06 6.31 -63.38
N HIS A 462 -0.18 6.03 -63.81
CA HIS A 462 -0.48 5.66 -65.21
C HIS A 462 -0.18 6.78 -66.22
N ILE A 463 -0.38 8.05 -65.85
CA ILE A 463 -0.02 9.19 -66.70
C ILE A 463 1.51 9.29 -66.82
N ALA A 464 2.25 9.14 -65.72
CA ALA A 464 3.71 9.10 -65.76
C ALA A 464 4.21 7.94 -66.64
N ASP A 465 3.61 6.75 -66.52
CA ASP A 465 3.95 5.58 -67.34
C ASP A 465 3.73 5.84 -68.84
N LYS A 466 2.57 6.39 -69.21
CA LYS A 466 2.29 6.81 -70.60
C LYS A 466 3.27 7.87 -71.11
N ALA A 467 3.72 8.78 -70.24
CA ALA A 467 4.72 9.78 -70.60
C ALA A 467 6.10 9.13 -70.81
N LEU A 468 6.49 8.17 -69.96
CA LEU A 468 7.71 7.39 -70.10
C LEU A 468 7.70 6.58 -71.41
N TYR A 469 6.58 5.93 -71.73
CA TYR A 469 6.42 5.20 -72.98
C TYR A 469 6.64 6.11 -74.21
N ARG A 470 6.11 7.35 -74.16
CA ARG A 470 6.37 8.36 -75.20
C ARG A 470 7.84 8.76 -75.26
N ALA A 471 8.50 8.95 -74.11
CA ALA A 471 9.92 9.25 -74.05
C ALA A 471 10.76 8.14 -74.72
N LYS A 472 10.44 6.87 -74.45
CA LYS A 472 11.11 5.71 -75.05
C LYS A 472 10.91 5.60 -76.56
N ASN A 473 9.73 5.93 -77.06
CA ASN A 473 9.44 5.89 -78.50
C ASN A 473 9.93 7.12 -79.26
N GLY A 474 10.04 8.27 -78.58
CA GLY A 474 10.50 9.53 -79.17
C GLY A 474 12.03 9.67 -79.27
N GLY A 475 12.79 8.57 -79.23
CA GLY A 475 14.26 8.59 -79.34
C GLY A 475 15.04 8.35 -78.04
N ARG A 476 14.35 8.10 -76.91
CA ARG A 476 14.96 7.83 -75.58
C ARG A 476 15.78 9.00 -75.04
N ASN A 477 16.40 8.82 -73.88
CA ASN A 477 17.28 9.81 -73.26
C ASN A 477 16.62 11.19 -73.11
N GLN A 478 15.35 11.21 -72.70
CA GLN A 478 14.55 12.44 -72.62
C GLN A 478 13.49 12.36 -71.53
N VAL A 479 12.98 13.54 -71.18
CA VAL A 479 11.87 13.71 -70.24
C VAL A 479 10.62 14.10 -71.02
N VAL A 480 9.52 13.37 -70.79
CA VAL A 480 8.19 13.73 -71.29
C VAL A 480 7.28 13.96 -70.09
N SER A 481 6.61 15.11 -70.05
CA SER A 481 5.66 15.44 -69.00
C SER A 481 4.21 15.37 -69.50
N SER A 482 3.27 15.19 -68.58
CA SER A 482 1.84 15.15 -68.88
C SER A 482 1.29 16.43 -69.55
N THR A 483 1.92 17.59 -69.33
CA THR A 483 1.55 18.90 -69.91
C THR A 483 2.20 19.20 -71.25
N LYS A 484 3.27 18.50 -71.66
CA LYS A 484 3.93 18.70 -72.96
C LYS A 484 3.14 17.97 -74.05
N VAL A 485 1.93 18.47 -74.33
CA VAL A 485 1.17 18.14 -75.54
C VAL A 485 1.37 19.30 -76.50
N LEU A 486 2.33 19.18 -77.42
CA LEU A 486 2.26 19.87 -78.70
C LEU A 486 1.83 18.82 -79.75
N PRO A 487 0.83 19.13 -80.59
CA PRO A 487 0.33 18.23 -81.62
C PRO A 487 1.38 17.84 -82.67
#